data_AF-A0A8T2BMK7-F1
#
_entry.id   AF-A0A8T2BMK7-F1
#
_cell.length_a   1.000
_cell.length_b   1.000
_cell.length_c   1.000
_cell.angle_alpha   90.00
_cell.angle_beta   90.00
_cell.angle_gamma   90.00
#
_symmetry.space_group_name_H-M   'P 1'
#
loop_
_entity.id
_entity.type
_entity.pdbx_description
1 polymer ?
#
loop_
_entity_poly.entity_id
_entity_poly.type
_entity_poly.pdbx_seq_one_letter_code
_entity_poly.pdbx_strand_id
1 'polypeptide(L)'
;MNLVKSCTDMAMMMRIDCVSHITNTALLPCLYNGTVLRRRSLSLRNSFFRERKLQLRCVSASSDSLQFDFSPPPIDHDLLDTVSVAGGKVSEDGIVESFDNDDEALDAFDNGVVVVDLSHFGRIRVSGDDRAHFLHNQTTANFESLNEGQGCDTVFVTPTARTIDIAHAWIMKNAILLTVSPTTCQSIIEMLNKYIFFADKVEIKDITKQTCLFALAGPKSNQIMSKLNLGDLIGQPYGKHQHYSFDGMPITVGVGSLISDEGFTMLMSPGGAVSVWKTLLAEGAIPMGSVAWEKLRITQGRPAPERELSKEYNVLEAGLWNSISLNKGCYKGQETIARLMTYDGIKQRLCGLNLSAPAEPGSPIIVDGKKVGKLTSYTRGRDGSGHFGLGYIKKQAASIGNTVTIGEDISGIVSEVPYLARQHPPSANSSS
;
A
#
# COMPACT_ATOMS: atom_id res chain seq x y z
N MET A 1 5.99 -11.85 -51.98
CA MET A 1 6.95 -12.49 -52.91
C MET A 1 8.30 -11.81 -52.69
N ASN A 2 9.26 -12.55 -52.14
CA ASN A 2 10.71 -12.34 -51.91
C ASN A 2 11.32 -10.94 -51.61
N LEU A 3 12.29 -10.98 -50.68
CA LEU A 3 13.19 -9.90 -50.28
C LEU A 3 14.20 -9.51 -51.39
N VAL A 4 14.86 -8.35 -51.24
CA VAL A 4 16.32 -8.19 -50.98
C VAL A 4 16.81 -6.76 -51.33
N LYS A 5 17.64 -6.17 -50.44
CA LYS A 5 18.64 -5.06 -50.53
C LYS A 5 18.49 -4.14 -49.30
N SER A 6 19.42 -4.05 -48.34
CA SER A 6 20.86 -3.73 -48.39
C SER A 6 21.16 -2.30 -48.83
N CYS A 7 21.69 -1.48 -47.89
CA CYS A 7 22.51 -0.31 -48.15
C CYS A 7 23.34 0.06 -46.90
N THR A 8 24.29 0.99 -47.06
CA THR A 8 25.56 1.02 -46.31
C THR A 8 25.88 2.41 -45.72
N ASP A 9 26.95 2.46 -44.92
CA ASP A 9 27.80 3.64 -44.58
C ASP A 9 27.22 4.76 -43.69
N MET A 10 28.00 5.66 -43.08
CA MET A 10 29.27 5.62 -42.32
C MET A 10 29.74 7.08 -42.13
N ALA A 11 29.81 7.50 -40.86
CA ALA A 11 30.66 8.57 -40.28
C ALA A 11 30.94 9.91 -41.01
N MET A 12 30.49 11.02 -40.41
CA MET A 12 31.22 12.30 -40.28
C MET A 12 30.60 13.17 -39.15
N MET A 13 31.21 14.24 -38.62
CA MET A 13 32.58 14.46 -38.08
C MET A 13 32.71 15.90 -37.55
N MET A 14 32.99 16.14 -36.26
CA MET A 14 33.82 17.29 -35.82
C MET A 14 34.22 17.26 -34.32
N ARG A 15 35.50 17.54 -34.04
CA ARG A 15 36.07 17.90 -32.73
C ARG A 15 36.28 19.41 -32.66
N ILE A 16 36.43 19.97 -31.45
CA ILE A 16 37.42 21.04 -31.18
C ILE A 16 38.17 20.74 -29.86
N ASP A 17 39.50 20.90 -29.90
CA ASP A 17 40.52 20.61 -28.87
C ASP A 17 41.22 21.95 -28.48
N CYS A 18 41.83 22.24 -27.31
CA CYS A 18 41.91 21.66 -25.94
C CYS A 18 42.67 22.71 -25.04
N VAL A 19 43.51 22.30 -24.06
CA VAL A 19 44.65 23.06 -23.43
C VAL A 19 44.32 24.12 -22.33
N SER A 20 45.04 24.31 -21.20
CA SER A 20 45.91 23.48 -20.31
C SER A 20 46.41 24.29 -19.08
N HIS A 21 46.72 23.63 -17.93
CA HIS A 21 47.69 23.99 -16.84
C HIS A 21 47.68 25.44 -16.22
N ILE A 22 48.15 25.77 -15.01
CA ILE A 22 49.42 25.53 -14.28
C ILE A 22 49.20 25.60 -12.73
N THR A 23 50.26 25.31 -11.97
CA THR A 23 50.38 24.90 -10.56
C THR A 23 50.67 26.00 -9.49
N ASN A 24 50.43 25.64 -8.21
CA ASN A 24 51.36 25.72 -7.05
C ASN A 24 51.28 26.82 -5.94
N THR A 25 51.38 26.34 -4.68
CA THR A 25 52.07 26.87 -3.46
C THR A 25 51.65 28.13 -2.64
N ALA A 26 51.47 27.88 -1.33
CA ALA A 26 52.15 28.50 -0.16
C ALA A 26 51.58 29.71 0.65
N LEU A 27 51.32 29.43 1.95
CA LEU A 27 51.75 30.12 3.20
C LEU A 27 51.47 31.63 3.48
N LEU A 28 50.70 31.88 4.57
CA LEU A 28 50.88 32.78 5.76
C LEU A 28 51.95 33.93 5.77
N PRO A 29 51.91 34.92 6.72
CA PRO A 29 50.81 35.61 7.44
C PRO A 29 51.04 37.17 7.60
N CYS A 30 50.12 37.91 8.27
CA CYS A 30 50.36 39.13 9.10
C CYS A 30 49.01 39.69 9.64
N LEU A 31 48.74 39.77 10.95
CA LEU A 31 49.15 40.79 11.95
C LEU A 31 48.52 42.21 11.79
N TYR A 32 47.61 42.60 12.68
CA TYR A 32 47.73 43.85 13.48
C TYR A 32 46.80 43.90 14.73
N ASN A 33 47.18 44.73 15.71
CA ASN A 33 46.51 44.99 16.99
C ASN A 33 45.17 45.77 16.83
N GLY A 34 44.22 45.86 17.78
CA GLY A 34 44.15 45.35 19.16
C GLY A 34 43.74 46.44 20.16
N THR A 35 42.58 46.30 20.85
CA THR A 35 42.19 47.15 21.99
C THR A 35 41.29 46.42 22.99
N VAL A 36 41.44 46.74 24.28
CA VAL A 36 40.80 46.06 25.42
C VAL A 36 39.67 46.91 26.02
N LEU A 37 38.54 46.29 26.37
CA LEU A 37 37.62 46.81 27.40
C LEU A 37 37.09 45.69 28.32
N ARG A 38 36.81 46.03 29.58
CA ARG A 38 36.67 45.09 30.71
C ARG A 38 35.25 44.55 30.91
N ARG A 39 35.19 43.25 31.25
CA ARG A 39 34.27 42.56 32.19
C ARG A 39 32.81 43.06 32.32
N ARG A 40 31.88 42.13 32.09
CA ARG A 40 30.96 41.68 33.16
C ARG A 40 30.77 40.17 33.10
N SER A 41 30.80 39.53 34.26
CA SER A 41 30.60 38.10 34.46
C SER A 41 29.12 37.77 34.65
N LEU A 42 28.62 36.74 33.97
CA LEU A 42 27.45 36.00 34.40
C LEU A 42 27.71 34.50 34.15
N SER A 43 27.87 33.77 35.25
CA SER A 43 28.01 32.31 35.22
C SER A 43 26.64 31.67 35.10
N LEU A 44 26.41 30.93 34.02
CA LEU A 44 25.36 29.92 33.97
C LEU A 44 26.01 28.55 33.72
N ARG A 45 25.48 27.55 34.44
CA ARG A 45 26.18 26.28 34.67
C ARG A 45 26.09 25.39 33.43
N ASN A 46 27.22 24.83 33.01
CA ASN A 46 27.24 23.65 32.16
C ASN A 46 26.62 22.47 32.93
N SER A 47 25.38 22.12 32.63
CA SER A 47 24.81 20.81 32.96
C SER A 47 24.82 19.94 31.72
N PHE A 48 25.77 19.01 31.69
CA PHE A 48 25.91 17.92 30.72
C PHE A 48 24.58 17.39 30.15
N PHE A 49 24.25 17.73 28.91
CA PHE A 49 23.42 16.87 28.08
C PHE A 49 24.31 15.80 27.46
N ARG A 50 24.31 14.63 28.07
CA ARG A 50 25.07 13.47 27.63
C ARG A 50 24.32 12.80 26.49
N GLU A 51 24.75 13.00 25.25
CA GLU A 51 24.24 12.28 24.08
C GLU A 51 24.30 10.77 24.34
N ARG A 52 23.15 10.18 24.67
CA ARG A 52 22.97 8.74 24.54
C ARG A 52 22.56 8.48 23.10
N LYS A 53 23.50 8.00 22.29
CA LYS A 53 23.13 7.18 21.13
C LYS A 53 22.32 6.00 21.65
N LEU A 54 21.00 6.05 21.48
CA LEU A 54 20.16 4.87 21.58
C LEU A 54 20.60 3.93 20.46
N GLN A 55 21.38 2.91 20.81
CA GLN A 55 21.54 1.74 19.95
C GLN A 55 20.23 0.96 19.98
N LEU A 56 19.28 1.39 19.16
CA LEU A 56 18.07 0.63 18.86
C LEU A 56 18.51 -0.73 18.31
N ARG A 57 18.16 -1.82 19.01
CA ARG A 57 18.50 -3.19 18.61
C ARG A 57 17.23 -3.88 18.15
N CYS A 58 16.93 -3.74 16.87
CA CYS A 58 16.08 -4.73 16.22
C CYS A 58 16.90 -6.01 16.00
N VAL A 59 16.33 -7.16 16.34
CA VAL A 59 16.99 -8.47 16.22
C VAL A 59 16.01 -9.43 15.56
N SER A 60 16.50 -10.20 14.58
CA SER A 60 15.76 -11.32 13.99
C SER A 60 15.54 -12.39 15.07
N ALA A 61 14.27 -12.66 15.39
CA ALA A 61 13.93 -13.63 16.42
C ALA A 61 13.84 -15.04 15.83
N SER A 62 14.39 -16.04 16.52
CA SER A 62 14.11 -17.44 16.24
C SER A 62 12.63 -17.74 16.48
N SER A 63 11.98 -18.48 15.56
CA SER A 63 10.52 -18.67 15.48
C SER A 63 9.88 -19.46 16.64
N ASP A 64 10.65 -19.87 17.65
CA ASP A 64 10.18 -20.66 18.80
C ASP A 64 10.05 -19.88 20.12
N SER A 65 10.49 -18.61 20.20
CA SER A 65 10.54 -17.86 21.47
C SER A 65 9.68 -16.60 21.57
N LEU A 66 9.00 -16.20 20.48
CA LEU A 66 8.03 -15.10 20.52
C LEU A 66 6.62 -15.66 20.25
N GLN A 67 5.92 -16.04 21.32
CA GLN A 67 4.47 -16.08 21.24
C GLN A 67 3.98 -14.64 20.94
N PHE A 68 3.23 -14.48 19.86
CA PHE A 68 2.54 -13.23 19.54
C PHE A 68 1.36 -13.08 20.52
N ASP A 69 1.70 -12.71 21.75
CA ASP A 69 0.75 -12.49 22.84
C ASP A 69 0.05 -11.14 22.62
N PHE A 70 -1.27 -11.21 22.47
CA PHE A 70 -2.15 -10.05 22.28
C PHE A 70 -2.75 -9.55 23.60
N SER A 71 -2.15 -9.92 24.74
CA SER A 71 -2.49 -9.34 26.04
C SER A 71 -2.49 -7.81 25.98
N PRO A 72 -3.57 -7.14 26.42
CA PRO A 72 -3.69 -5.70 26.27
C PRO A 72 -2.57 -4.98 27.05
N PRO A 73 -1.93 -3.96 26.46
CA PRO A 73 -0.85 -3.24 27.12
C PRO A 73 -1.36 -2.38 28.30
N PRO A 74 -0.45 -1.88 29.15
CA PRO A 74 -0.78 -0.83 30.12
C PRO A 74 -1.41 0.40 29.46
N ILE A 75 -2.30 1.07 30.19
CA ILE A 75 -3.16 2.17 29.71
C ILE A 75 -2.37 3.44 29.30
N ASP A 76 -1.10 3.56 29.68
CA ASP A 76 -0.30 4.80 29.62
C ASP A 76 0.17 5.24 28.21
N HIS A 77 -0.10 4.47 27.15
CA HIS A 77 0.42 4.73 25.80
C HIS A 77 -0.67 4.66 24.72
N ASP A 78 -1.53 5.68 24.68
CA ASP A 78 -2.41 5.87 23.53
C ASP A 78 -1.59 6.34 22.30
N LEU A 79 -1.78 5.63 21.20
CA LEU A 79 -1.22 5.99 19.90
C LEU A 79 -1.86 7.29 19.39
N LEU A 80 -3.16 7.49 19.62
CA LEU A 80 -3.90 8.65 19.17
C LEU A 80 -3.45 9.92 19.88
N ASP A 81 -3.08 9.86 21.16
CA ASP A 81 -2.41 10.96 21.87
C ASP A 81 -1.06 11.29 21.23
N THR A 82 -0.24 10.27 20.95
CA THR A 82 1.07 10.46 20.29
C THR A 82 0.94 11.10 18.91
N VAL A 83 -0.06 10.67 18.13
CA VAL A 83 -0.36 11.20 16.80
C VAL A 83 -0.92 12.62 16.88
N SER A 84 -1.82 12.90 17.83
CA SER A 84 -2.39 14.24 18.04
C SER A 84 -1.33 15.25 18.47
N VAL A 85 -0.38 14.85 19.34
CA VAL A 85 0.79 15.65 19.71
C VAL A 85 1.71 15.92 18.50
N ALA A 86 1.73 15.02 17.50
CA ALA A 86 2.43 15.22 16.24
C ALA A 86 1.63 16.06 15.21
N GLY A 87 0.48 16.65 15.59
CA GLY A 87 -0.37 17.48 14.74
C GLY A 87 -1.50 16.72 14.01
N GLY A 88 -1.68 15.43 14.29
CA GLY A 88 -2.73 14.63 13.67
C GLY A 88 -4.14 15.05 14.11
N LYS A 89 -5.01 15.31 13.13
CA LYS A 89 -6.45 15.46 13.31
C LYS A 89 -7.07 14.06 13.33
N VAL A 90 -7.79 13.74 14.40
CA VAL A 90 -8.40 12.43 14.61
C VAL A 90 -9.91 12.56 14.60
N SER A 91 -10.60 11.70 13.85
CA SER A 91 -12.07 11.63 13.80
C SER A 91 -12.67 11.03 15.08
N GLU A 92 -13.98 11.12 15.25
CA GLU A 92 -14.71 10.48 16.37
C GLU A 92 -14.52 8.95 16.41
N ASP A 93 -14.26 8.32 15.26
CA ASP A 93 -13.99 6.88 15.12
C ASP A 93 -12.51 6.51 15.42
N GLY A 94 -11.67 7.47 15.83
CA GLY A 94 -10.25 7.24 16.09
C GLY A 94 -9.39 7.11 14.83
N ILE A 95 -9.86 7.65 13.69
CA ILE A 95 -9.11 7.62 12.42
C ILE A 95 -8.32 8.92 12.27
N VAL A 96 -7.02 8.80 12.01
CA VAL A 96 -6.14 9.95 11.73
C VAL A 96 -6.43 10.46 10.32
N GLU A 97 -7.10 11.60 10.19
CA GLU A 97 -7.58 12.13 8.91
C GLU A 97 -6.51 12.90 8.13
N SER A 98 -5.77 13.78 8.81
CA SER A 98 -4.72 14.62 8.22
C SER A 98 -3.76 15.14 9.31
N PHE A 99 -2.57 15.58 8.93
CA PHE A 99 -1.64 16.34 9.79
C PHE A 99 -1.48 17.79 9.27
N ASP A 100 -2.46 18.30 8.51
CA ASP A 100 -2.39 19.57 7.75
C ASP A 100 -1.23 19.65 6.74
N ASN A 101 -0.74 18.48 6.32
CA ASN A 101 0.41 18.31 5.42
C ASN A 101 0.07 17.44 4.18
N ASP A 102 -1.21 17.26 3.84
CA ASP A 102 -1.69 16.34 2.80
C ASP A 102 -0.87 16.35 1.51
N ASP A 103 -0.53 17.54 0.99
CA ASP A 103 0.16 17.68 -0.28
C ASP A 103 1.68 17.41 -0.14
N GLU A 104 2.29 17.72 1.01
CA GLU A 104 3.66 17.30 1.36
C GLU A 104 3.75 15.78 1.51
N ALA A 105 2.75 15.16 2.15
CA ALA A 105 2.66 13.72 2.29
C ALA A 105 2.50 13.03 0.92
N LEU A 106 1.72 13.62 -0.01
CA LEU A 106 1.62 13.11 -1.38
C LEU A 106 2.95 13.21 -2.15
N ASP A 107 3.66 14.34 -2.08
CA ASP A 107 4.99 14.47 -2.67
C ASP A 107 5.99 13.49 -2.03
N ALA A 108 5.96 13.33 -0.71
CA ALA A 108 6.82 12.40 0.01
C ALA A 108 6.51 10.93 -0.33
N PHE A 109 5.31 10.57 -0.77
CA PHE A 109 5.04 9.23 -1.29
C PHE A 109 5.80 8.97 -2.61
N ASP A 110 5.82 9.94 -3.52
CA ASP A 110 6.48 9.79 -4.84
C ASP A 110 7.99 10.06 -4.79
N ASN A 111 8.46 10.97 -3.93
CA ASN A 111 9.85 11.46 -3.88
C ASN A 111 10.61 11.15 -2.57
N GLY A 112 9.93 10.57 -1.56
CA GLY A 112 10.42 10.48 -0.20
C GLY A 112 10.09 9.15 0.48
N VAL A 113 9.55 9.24 1.69
CA VAL A 113 8.95 8.13 2.43
C VAL A 113 7.87 8.65 3.37
N VAL A 114 6.74 7.95 3.43
CA VAL A 114 5.58 8.28 4.25
C VAL A 114 5.25 7.15 5.21
N VAL A 115 4.70 7.50 6.37
CA VAL A 115 4.12 6.55 7.33
C VAL A 115 2.64 6.87 7.56
N VAL A 116 1.79 5.85 7.44
CA VAL A 116 0.33 5.95 7.55
C VAL A 116 -0.15 5.03 8.66
N ASP A 117 -1.02 5.53 9.54
CA ASP A 117 -1.74 4.68 10.48
C ASP A 117 -2.99 4.06 9.83
N LEU A 118 -2.96 2.74 9.64
CA LEU A 118 -4.03 1.92 9.09
C LEU A 118 -4.66 1.04 10.18
N SER A 119 -4.49 1.39 11.47
CA SER A 119 -5.04 0.63 12.59
C SER A 119 -6.57 0.50 12.57
N HIS A 120 -7.28 1.32 11.79
CA HIS A 120 -8.72 1.19 11.54
C HIS A 120 -9.11 0.09 10.52
N PHE A 121 -8.17 -0.45 9.73
CA PHE A 121 -8.45 -1.57 8.81
C PHE A 121 -8.73 -2.87 9.59
N GLY A 122 -9.67 -3.68 9.11
CA GLY A 122 -10.05 -4.93 9.76
C GLY A 122 -8.92 -5.96 9.73
N ARG A 123 -8.65 -6.62 10.86
CA ARG A 123 -7.60 -7.64 11.00
C ARG A 123 -8.19 -8.94 11.56
N ILE A 124 -8.44 -9.89 10.68
CA ILE A 124 -9.08 -11.18 10.97
C ILE A 124 -8.00 -12.26 11.08
N ARG A 125 -7.88 -12.89 12.26
CA ARG A 125 -7.02 -14.05 12.49
C ARG A 125 -7.83 -15.33 12.24
N VAL A 126 -7.33 -16.20 11.36
CA VAL A 126 -7.88 -17.53 11.09
C VAL A 126 -6.89 -18.60 11.58
N SER A 127 -7.22 -19.33 12.63
CA SER A 127 -6.37 -20.35 13.27
C SER A 127 -6.97 -21.75 13.17
N GLY A 128 -6.21 -22.77 13.59
CA GLY A 128 -6.59 -24.19 13.51
C GLY A 128 -5.94 -24.91 12.30
N ASP A 129 -5.98 -26.25 12.32
CA ASP A 129 -5.26 -27.08 11.35
C ASP A 129 -5.77 -26.88 9.91
N ASP A 130 -7.09 -26.73 9.74
CA ASP A 130 -7.75 -26.71 8.42
C ASP A 130 -7.79 -25.29 7.79
N ARG A 131 -7.21 -24.29 8.47
CA ARG A 131 -7.29 -22.85 8.09
C ARG A 131 -6.94 -22.54 6.64
N ALA A 132 -5.96 -23.23 6.07
CA ALA A 132 -5.49 -22.99 4.70
C ALA A 132 -6.47 -23.53 3.66
N HIS A 133 -6.88 -24.80 3.79
CA HIS A 133 -7.90 -25.43 2.94
C HIS A 133 -9.25 -24.71 3.06
N PHE A 134 -9.64 -24.28 4.27
CA PHE A 134 -10.83 -23.46 4.47
C PHE A 134 -10.78 -22.14 3.67
N LEU A 135 -9.73 -21.34 3.82
CA LEU A 135 -9.59 -20.09 3.06
C LEU A 135 -9.39 -20.30 1.55
N HIS A 136 -8.77 -21.41 1.14
CA HIS A 136 -8.71 -21.85 -0.25
C HIS A 136 -10.11 -21.98 -0.85
N ASN A 137 -11.06 -22.57 -0.13
CA ASN A 137 -12.41 -22.80 -0.64
C ASN A 137 -13.31 -21.53 -0.54
N GLN A 138 -13.04 -20.64 0.43
CA GLN A 138 -13.86 -19.43 0.66
C GLN A 138 -13.48 -18.21 -0.18
N THR A 139 -12.30 -18.19 -0.82
CA THR A 139 -11.73 -16.99 -1.49
C THR A 139 -11.12 -17.32 -2.86
N THR A 140 -10.57 -16.33 -3.59
CA THR A 140 -10.04 -16.52 -4.95
C THR A 140 -8.57 -16.99 -5.04
N ALA A 141 -7.71 -16.70 -4.06
CA ALA A 141 -6.29 -17.09 -4.08
C ALA A 141 -6.03 -18.56 -3.69
N ASN A 142 -4.89 -19.13 -4.10
CA ASN A 142 -4.48 -20.48 -3.72
C ASN A 142 -3.69 -20.47 -2.40
N PHE A 143 -4.38 -20.75 -1.30
CA PHE A 143 -3.78 -20.79 0.04
C PHE A 143 -2.94 -22.05 0.31
N GLU A 144 -3.11 -23.12 -0.48
CA GLU A 144 -2.41 -24.40 -0.26
C GLU A 144 -1.01 -24.43 -0.90
N SER A 145 -0.75 -23.52 -1.85
CA SER A 145 0.59 -23.32 -2.43
C SER A 145 1.47 -22.36 -1.61
N LEU A 146 0.99 -21.83 -0.49
CA LEU A 146 1.69 -20.82 0.32
C LEU A 146 2.22 -21.40 1.63
N ASN A 147 3.42 -20.95 2.02
CA ASN A 147 4.16 -21.40 3.19
C ASN A 147 4.30 -20.26 4.22
N GLU A 148 4.76 -20.60 5.42
CA GLU A 148 5.05 -19.62 6.48
C GLU A 148 5.95 -18.47 5.99
N GLY A 149 5.61 -17.23 6.39
CA GLY A 149 6.34 -16.05 5.98
C GLY A 149 6.10 -15.63 4.53
N GLN A 150 5.12 -16.22 3.82
CA GLN A 150 4.62 -15.75 2.52
C GLN A 150 3.25 -15.08 2.67
N GLY A 151 2.82 -14.36 1.64
CA GLY A 151 1.52 -13.69 1.62
C GLY A 151 0.99 -13.48 0.21
N CYS A 152 -0.27 -13.10 0.11
CA CYS A 152 -0.96 -12.86 -1.17
C CYS A 152 -2.15 -11.91 -0.99
N ASP A 153 -2.55 -11.22 -2.05
CA ASP A 153 -3.90 -10.65 -2.12
C ASP A 153 -4.90 -11.72 -2.56
N THR A 154 -6.07 -11.76 -1.93
CA THR A 154 -7.20 -12.61 -2.29
C THR A 154 -8.49 -11.79 -2.32
N VAL A 155 -9.51 -12.22 -3.04
CA VAL A 155 -10.79 -11.52 -3.14
C VAL A 155 -11.88 -12.35 -2.48
N PHE A 156 -12.67 -11.70 -1.63
CA PHE A 156 -13.93 -12.24 -1.16
C PHE A 156 -15.02 -11.96 -2.21
N VAL A 157 -15.68 -13.01 -2.67
CA VAL A 157 -16.73 -12.92 -3.70
C VAL A 157 -18.01 -13.66 -3.30
N THR A 158 -19.14 -13.25 -3.87
CA THR A 158 -20.39 -14.01 -3.79
C THR A 158 -20.32 -15.31 -4.61
N PRO A 159 -21.25 -16.26 -4.43
CA PRO A 159 -21.38 -17.42 -5.33
C PRO A 159 -21.57 -17.05 -6.81
N THR A 160 -22.00 -15.82 -7.10
CA THR A 160 -22.14 -15.25 -8.46
C THR A 160 -20.96 -14.36 -8.86
N ALA A 161 -19.78 -14.57 -8.25
CA ALA A 161 -18.52 -13.86 -8.48
C ALA A 161 -18.58 -12.32 -8.36
N ARG A 162 -19.54 -11.79 -7.58
CA ARG A 162 -19.61 -10.36 -7.26
C ARG A 162 -18.62 -10.03 -6.16
N THR A 163 -17.89 -8.93 -6.33
CA THR A 163 -16.86 -8.49 -5.39
C THR A 163 -17.46 -8.03 -4.06
N ILE A 164 -16.89 -8.51 -2.95
CA ILE A 164 -17.17 -8.03 -1.60
C ILE A 164 -16.01 -7.14 -1.15
N ASP A 165 -14.78 -7.67 -1.14
CA ASP A 165 -13.58 -6.97 -0.72
C ASP A 165 -12.30 -7.66 -1.24
N ILE A 166 -11.17 -6.95 -1.19
CA ILE A 166 -9.83 -7.52 -1.33
C ILE A 166 -9.23 -7.67 0.06
N ALA A 167 -8.78 -8.87 0.40
CA ALA A 167 -8.03 -9.16 1.61
C ALA A 167 -6.55 -9.35 1.30
N HIS A 168 -5.68 -8.66 2.03
CA HIS A 168 -4.24 -8.96 2.05
C HIS A 168 -3.99 -10.05 3.10
N ALA A 169 -3.33 -11.15 2.73
CA ALA A 169 -3.16 -12.32 3.58
C ALA A 169 -1.68 -12.60 3.90
N TRP A 170 -1.39 -12.87 5.17
CA TRP A 170 -0.08 -13.34 5.65
C TRP A 170 -0.20 -14.74 6.29
N ILE A 171 0.60 -15.68 5.81
CA ILE A 171 0.66 -17.05 6.33
C ILE A 171 1.64 -17.10 7.52
N MET A 172 1.10 -17.12 8.73
CA MET A 172 1.85 -17.27 9.98
C MET A 172 1.97 -18.75 10.37
N LYS A 173 2.97 -19.08 11.20
CA LYS A 173 3.22 -20.43 11.75
C LYS A 173 1.94 -21.17 12.19
N ASN A 174 1.09 -20.50 12.97
CA ASN A 174 -0.14 -21.08 13.56
C ASN A 174 -1.45 -20.39 13.15
N ALA A 175 -1.43 -19.49 12.16
CA ALA A 175 -2.61 -18.74 11.73
C ALA A 175 -2.45 -18.20 10.30
N ILE A 176 -3.54 -17.78 9.68
CA ILE A 176 -3.53 -16.88 8.53
C ILE A 176 -4.13 -15.56 9.01
N LEU A 177 -3.41 -14.47 8.80
CA LEU A 177 -3.90 -13.13 9.09
C LEU A 177 -4.43 -12.51 7.81
N LEU A 178 -5.67 -12.00 7.84
CA LEU A 178 -6.29 -11.25 6.76
C LEU A 178 -6.45 -9.79 7.17
N THR A 179 -5.92 -8.87 6.38
CA THR A 179 -6.22 -7.44 6.45
C THR A 179 -7.29 -7.12 5.41
N VAL A 180 -8.40 -6.54 5.84
CA VAL A 180 -9.60 -6.24 5.04
C VAL A 180 -10.04 -4.79 5.28
N SER A 181 -10.91 -4.28 4.42
CA SER A 181 -11.46 -2.93 4.56
C SER A 181 -12.26 -2.79 5.88
N PRO A 182 -12.30 -1.59 6.50
CA PRO A 182 -13.02 -1.39 7.77
C PRO A 182 -14.50 -1.76 7.68
N THR A 183 -15.18 -1.35 6.61
CA THR A 183 -16.63 -1.52 6.41
C THR A 183 -17.06 -2.98 6.19
N THR A 184 -16.16 -3.83 5.72
CA THR A 184 -16.46 -5.22 5.33
C THR A 184 -16.08 -6.23 6.41
N CYS A 185 -15.16 -5.89 7.32
CA CYS A 185 -14.56 -6.80 8.31
C CYS A 185 -15.59 -7.72 9.00
N GLN A 186 -16.59 -7.12 9.67
CA GLN A 186 -17.61 -7.87 10.40
C GLN A 186 -18.47 -8.75 9.47
N SER A 187 -18.83 -8.25 8.29
CA SER A 187 -19.60 -9.03 7.30
C SER A 187 -18.83 -10.22 6.74
N ILE A 188 -17.51 -10.12 6.64
CA ILE A 188 -16.60 -11.20 6.22
C ILE A 188 -16.48 -12.24 7.34
N ILE A 189 -16.33 -11.82 8.60
CA ILE A 189 -16.33 -12.72 9.77
C ILE A 189 -17.65 -13.51 9.83
N GLU A 190 -18.79 -12.85 9.72
CA GLU A 190 -20.11 -13.48 9.69
C GLU A 190 -20.31 -14.40 8.49
N MET A 191 -19.78 -14.04 7.32
CA MET A 191 -19.80 -14.91 6.15
C MET A 191 -18.98 -16.16 6.39
N LEU A 192 -17.74 -16.04 6.89
CA LEU A 192 -16.84 -17.17 7.08
C LEU A 192 -17.38 -18.13 8.15
N ASN A 193 -17.85 -17.62 9.29
CA ASN A 193 -18.42 -18.45 10.37
C ASN A 193 -19.61 -19.31 9.91
N LYS A 194 -20.37 -18.90 8.89
CA LYS A 194 -21.48 -19.70 8.30
C LYS A 194 -21.01 -20.95 7.54
N TYR A 195 -19.71 -21.06 7.23
CA TYR A 195 -19.11 -22.19 6.52
C TYR A 195 -18.20 -23.06 7.40
N ILE A 196 -18.11 -22.77 8.70
CA ILE A 196 -17.42 -23.64 9.67
C ILE A 196 -18.43 -24.67 10.17
N PHE A 197 -18.16 -25.94 9.92
CA PHE A 197 -18.92 -27.07 10.43
C PHE A 197 -18.25 -27.68 11.66
N PHE A 198 -18.99 -28.51 12.40
CA PHE A 198 -18.53 -29.11 13.67
C PHE A 198 -17.24 -29.96 13.57
N ALA A 199 -16.86 -30.38 12.37
CA ALA A 199 -15.68 -31.18 12.10
C ALA A 199 -14.46 -30.34 11.66
N ASP A 200 -14.66 -29.07 11.28
CA ASP A 200 -13.60 -28.19 10.79
C ASP A 200 -12.79 -27.65 11.96
N LYS A 201 -11.48 -27.85 11.95
CA LYS A 201 -10.56 -27.23 12.91
C LYS A 201 -10.20 -25.82 12.44
N VAL A 202 -11.17 -24.91 12.53
CA VAL A 202 -11.01 -23.50 12.17
C VAL A 202 -11.58 -22.60 13.27
N GLU A 203 -10.80 -21.61 13.68
CA GLU A 203 -11.23 -20.53 14.57
C GLU A 203 -11.05 -19.19 13.85
N ILE A 204 -12.02 -18.28 13.98
CA ILE A 204 -11.97 -16.95 13.38
C ILE A 204 -12.14 -15.91 14.48
N LYS A 205 -11.17 -15.00 14.58
CA LYS A 205 -11.13 -13.96 15.61
C LYS A 205 -10.80 -12.61 15.00
N ASP A 206 -11.60 -11.59 15.32
CA ASP A 206 -11.22 -10.20 15.12
C ASP A 206 -10.11 -9.82 16.11
N ILE A 207 -8.96 -9.40 15.57
CA ILE A 207 -7.83 -8.87 16.34
C ILE A 207 -7.55 -7.40 16.05
N THR A 208 -8.46 -6.70 15.36
CA THR A 208 -8.34 -5.27 15.02
C THR A 208 -8.03 -4.45 16.26
N LYS A 209 -8.87 -4.49 17.30
CA LYS A 209 -8.65 -3.75 18.55
C LYS A 209 -7.50 -4.27 19.44
N GLN A 210 -6.87 -5.39 19.07
CA GLN A 210 -5.71 -5.98 19.76
C GLN A 210 -4.37 -5.63 19.09
N THR A 211 -4.38 -4.94 17.95
CA THR A 211 -3.19 -4.71 17.12
C THR A 211 -3.23 -3.33 16.46
N CYS A 212 -2.07 -2.80 16.10
CA CYS A 212 -1.90 -1.65 15.23
C CYS A 212 -1.30 -2.09 13.89
N LEU A 213 -1.59 -1.33 12.83
CA LEU A 213 -1.14 -1.62 11.47
C LEU A 213 -0.63 -0.33 10.81
N PHE A 214 0.65 -0.27 10.49
CA PHE A 214 1.23 0.87 9.77
C PHE A 214 1.64 0.48 8.35
N ALA A 215 1.52 1.41 7.41
CA ALA A 215 2.15 1.31 6.10
C ALA A 215 3.30 2.32 6.00
N LEU A 216 4.47 1.87 5.59
CA LEU A 216 5.65 2.67 5.25
C LEU A 216 5.86 2.61 3.74
N ALA A 217 5.62 3.68 3.01
CA ALA A 217 5.62 3.68 1.54
C ALA A 217 6.51 4.78 0.94
N GLY A 218 6.82 4.66 -0.35
CA GLY A 218 7.67 5.58 -1.10
C GLY A 218 9.12 5.10 -1.28
N PRO A 219 9.86 5.67 -2.24
CA PRO A 219 11.13 5.12 -2.74
C PRO A 219 12.27 5.10 -1.71
N LYS A 220 12.20 5.92 -0.65
CA LYS A 220 13.22 5.94 0.43
C LYS A 220 12.89 4.99 1.59
N SER A 221 11.77 4.26 1.56
CA SER A 221 11.38 3.29 2.59
C SER A 221 12.46 2.25 2.90
N ASN A 222 13.12 1.71 1.86
CA ASN A 222 14.27 0.79 1.98
C ASN A 222 15.44 1.36 2.80
N GLN A 223 15.66 2.69 2.77
CA GLN A 223 16.72 3.33 3.54
C GLN A 223 16.40 3.33 5.04
N ILE A 224 15.14 3.61 5.41
CA ILE A 224 14.69 3.50 6.82
C ILE A 224 14.80 2.06 7.30
N MET A 225 14.28 1.09 6.52
CA MET A 225 14.37 -0.34 6.87
C MET A 225 15.82 -0.81 7.11
N SER A 226 16.76 -0.35 6.28
CA SER A 226 18.19 -0.64 6.46
C SER A 226 18.73 -0.11 7.79
N LYS A 227 18.42 1.15 8.15
CA LYS A 227 18.85 1.75 9.43
C LYS A 227 18.27 1.06 10.66
N LEU A 228 17.04 0.55 10.55
CA LEU A 228 16.35 -0.17 11.63
C LEU A 228 16.81 -1.63 11.78
N ASN A 229 17.77 -2.10 10.98
CA ASN A 229 18.20 -3.51 10.90
C ASN A 229 17.07 -4.47 10.44
N LEU A 230 16.17 -3.97 9.60
CA LEU A 230 15.07 -4.73 8.96
C LEU A 230 15.37 -4.99 7.47
N GLY A 231 16.65 -4.98 7.09
CA GLY A 231 17.11 -5.01 5.70
C GLY A 231 16.83 -6.32 4.95
N ASP A 232 16.62 -7.44 5.66
CA ASP A 232 16.43 -8.77 5.08
C ASP A 232 15.16 -8.91 4.22
N LEU A 233 14.21 -7.99 4.37
CA LEU A 233 12.99 -7.89 3.55
C LEU A 233 13.17 -7.05 2.28
N ILE A 234 14.25 -6.27 2.16
CA ILE A 234 14.47 -5.39 0.99
C ILE A 234 14.67 -6.25 -0.26
N GLY A 235 13.86 -6.00 -1.29
CA GLY A 235 13.90 -6.75 -2.56
C GLY A 235 13.31 -8.17 -2.48
N GLN A 236 12.71 -8.58 -1.36
CA GLN A 236 11.93 -9.82 -1.30
C GLN A 236 10.59 -9.66 -2.05
N PRO A 237 9.93 -10.76 -2.46
CA PRO A 237 8.63 -10.69 -3.12
C PRO A 237 7.53 -10.08 -2.24
N TYR A 238 6.53 -9.47 -2.87
CA TYR A 238 5.32 -8.95 -2.21
C TYR A 238 4.69 -9.98 -1.26
N GLY A 239 4.25 -9.53 -0.07
CA GLY A 239 3.66 -10.40 0.95
C GLY A 239 4.66 -11.29 1.70
N LYS A 240 5.95 -11.34 1.31
CA LYS A 240 7.00 -11.93 2.15
C LYS A 240 7.05 -11.14 3.46
N HIS A 241 6.97 -11.82 4.59
CA HIS A 241 7.00 -11.20 5.91
C HIS A 241 7.87 -11.99 6.89
N GLN A 242 8.31 -11.30 7.94
CA GLN A 242 9.17 -11.83 9.01
C GLN A 242 8.79 -11.22 10.36
N HIS A 243 9.13 -11.93 11.44
CA HIS A 243 8.94 -11.50 12.81
C HIS A 243 10.25 -10.95 13.40
N TYR A 244 10.17 -9.80 14.06
CA TYR A 244 11.28 -9.14 14.72
C TYR A 244 10.90 -8.73 16.15
N SER A 245 11.89 -8.34 16.94
CA SER A 245 11.68 -7.60 18.18
C SER A 245 12.15 -6.16 18.01
N PHE A 246 11.29 -5.19 18.33
CA PHE A 246 11.59 -3.76 18.33
C PHE A 246 11.39 -3.21 19.74
N ASP A 247 12.46 -2.69 20.37
CA ASP A 247 12.49 -2.30 21.79
C ASP A 247 11.95 -3.37 22.76
N GLY A 248 12.17 -4.65 22.43
CA GLY A 248 11.67 -5.80 23.19
C GLY A 248 10.24 -6.23 22.85
N MET A 249 9.48 -5.43 22.09
CA MET A 249 8.12 -5.73 21.67
C MET A 249 8.09 -6.52 20.35
N PRO A 250 7.18 -7.49 20.17
CA PRO A 250 7.06 -8.23 18.91
C PRO A 250 6.44 -7.37 17.81
N ILE A 251 7.06 -7.40 16.63
CA ILE A 251 6.57 -6.77 15.39
C ILE A 251 6.65 -7.77 14.24
N THR A 252 5.64 -7.79 13.38
CA THR A 252 5.71 -8.48 12.07
C THR A 252 5.81 -7.43 10.99
N VAL A 253 6.78 -7.56 10.10
CA VAL A 253 6.94 -6.67 8.95
C VAL A 253 6.88 -7.48 7.67
N GLY A 254 6.14 -6.98 6.68
CA GLY A 254 6.02 -7.61 5.37
C GLY A 254 6.24 -6.63 4.22
N VAL A 255 6.68 -7.15 3.08
CA VAL A 255 6.93 -6.36 1.86
C VAL A 255 5.61 -5.96 1.20
N GLY A 256 5.58 -4.71 0.79
CA GLY A 256 4.44 -4.05 0.18
C GLY A 256 3.53 -3.37 1.20
N SER A 257 2.63 -2.57 0.65
CA SER A 257 1.51 -1.94 1.34
C SER A 257 0.18 -2.41 0.71
N LEU A 258 -0.94 -1.95 1.26
CA LEU A 258 -2.24 -2.25 0.66
C LEU A 258 -2.42 -1.60 -0.73
N ILE A 259 -1.67 -0.55 -1.10
CA ILE A 259 -1.85 0.16 -2.39
C ILE A 259 -0.66 0.05 -3.36
N SER A 260 0.51 -0.36 -2.86
CA SER A 260 1.78 -0.37 -3.59
C SER A 260 2.57 -1.62 -3.26
N ASP A 261 3.20 -2.23 -4.26
CA ASP A 261 4.06 -3.41 -4.10
C ASP A 261 5.41 -3.00 -3.47
N GLU A 262 5.81 -1.74 -3.66
CA GLU A 262 6.92 -1.09 -2.95
C GLU A 262 6.46 -0.53 -1.60
N GLY A 263 7.37 -0.58 -0.62
CA GLY A 263 7.10 -0.21 0.77
C GLY A 263 6.97 -1.44 1.67
N PHE A 264 6.47 -1.22 2.89
CA PHE A 264 6.36 -2.24 3.93
C PHE A 264 5.10 -2.03 4.76
N THR A 265 4.50 -3.12 5.21
CA THR A 265 3.41 -3.11 6.18
C THR A 265 3.92 -3.67 7.50
N MET A 266 3.52 -3.04 8.61
CA MET A 266 3.99 -3.37 9.95
C MET A 266 2.81 -3.65 10.88
N LEU A 267 2.76 -4.84 11.46
CA LEU A 267 1.77 -5.27 12.45
C LEU A 267 2.42 -5.42 13.82
N MET A 268 1.84 -4.79 14.84
CA MET A 268 2.33 -4.83 16.23
C MET A 268 1.18 -4.75 17.23
N SER A 269 1.47 -4.92 18.52
CA SER A 269 0.53 -4.53 19.58
C SER A 269 0.53 -3.00 19.78
N PRO A 270 -0.52 -2.40 20.36
CA PRO A 270 -0.57 -0.94 20.57
C PRO A 270 0.62 -0.40 21.38
N GLY A 271 1.12 -1.17 22.35
CA GLY A 271 2.31 -0.79 23.12
C GLY A 271 3.60 -0.69 22.30
N GLY A 272 3.74 -1.44 21.20
CA GLY A 272 4.85 -1.29 20.26
C GLY A 272 4.67 -0.12 19.28
N ALA A 273 3.42 0.21 18.96
CA ALA A 273 3.06 1.19 17.93
C ALA A 273 3.65 2.58 18.19
N VAL A 274 3.60 3.06 19.43
CA VAL A 274 4.13 4.38 19.81
C VAL A 274 5.64 4.50 19.57
N SER A 275 6.43 3.47 19.90
CA SER A 275 7.88 3.47 19.69
C SER A 275 8.26 3.38 18.22
N VAL A 276 7.56 2.52 17.46
CA VAL A 276 7.76 2.38 16.01
C VAL A 276 7.41 3.69 15.30
N TRP A 277 6.25 4.29 15.59
CA TRP A 277 5.82 5.56 14.99
C TRP A 277 6.85 6.68 15.21
N LYS A 278 7.24 6.92 16.47
CA LYS A 278 8.25 7.94 16.82
C LYS A 278 9.59 7.70 16.10
N THR A 279 10.00 6.44 15.95
CA THR A 279 11.26 6.09 15.27
C THR A 279 11.17 6.33 13.76
N LEU A 280 10.06 5.97 13.11
CA LEU A 280 9.86 6.21 11.68
C LEU A 280 9.89 7.72 11.36
N LEU A 281 9.23 8.55 12.18
CA LEU A 281 9.31 10.00 12.05
C LEU A 281 10.74 10.53 12.26
N ALA A 282 11.46 10.05 13.28
CA ALA A 282 12.84 10.45 13.55
C ALA A 282 13.81 10.07 12.42
N GLU A 283 13.51 9.00 11.67
CA GLU A 283 14.30 8.57 10.49
C GLU A 283 13.90 9.24 9.17
N GLY A 284 12.93 10.16 9.21
CA GLY A 284 12.53 11.02 8.10
C GLY A 284 11.28 10.56 7.34
N ALA A 285 10.45 9.68 7.90
CA ALA A 285 9.12 9.42 7.35
C ALA A 285 8.16 10.59 7.62
N ILE A 286 7.47 11.06 6.58
CA ILE A 286 6.43 12.08 6.70
C ILE A 286 5.12 11.39 7.16
N PRO A 287 4.45 11.88 8.20
CA PRO A 287 3.18 11.31 8.63
C PRO A 287 2.09 11.62 7.60
N MET A 288 1.24 10.65 7.31
CA MET A 288 0.16 10.76 6.33
C MET A 288 -1.17 10.32 6.95
N GLY A 289 -2.20 11.17 6.82
CA GLY A 289 -3.56 10.87 7.24
C GLY A 289 -4.40 10.14 6.18
N SER A 290 -5.57 9.67 6.60
CA SER A 290 -6.50 8.87 5.77
C SER A 290 -7.02 9.64 4.54
N VAL A 291 -7.10 10.98 4.59
CA VAL A 291 -7.52 11.81 3.45
C VAL A 291 -6.50 11.72 2.31
N ALA A 292 -5.21 11.94 2.61
CA ALA A 292 -4.13 11.79 1.63
C ALA A 292 -3.96 10.33 1.17
N TRP A 293 -4.13 9.36 2.07
CA TRP A 293 -4.13 7.94 1.72
C TRP A 293 -5.26 7.57 0.74
N GLU A 294 -6.45 8.14 0.89
CA GLU A 294 -7.57 7.92 -0.01
C GLU A 294 -7.33 8.56 -1.39
N LYS A 295 -6.73 9.77 -1.44
CA LYS A 295 -6.24 10.36 -2.71
C LYS A 295 -5.23 9.43 -3.40
N LEU A 296 -4.32 8.81 -2.65
CA LEU A 296 -3.40 7.81 -3.18
C LEU A 296 -4.13 6.56 -3.67
N ARG A 297 -5.06 5.98 -2.91
CA ARG A 297 -5.85 4.81 -3.34
C ARG A 297 -6.52 5.06 -4.70
N ILE A 298 -7.20 6.20 -4.85
CA ILE A 298 -7.90 6.58 -6.08
C ILE A 298 -6.91 6.75 -7.25
N THR A 299 -5.82 7.50 -7.05
CA THR A 299 -4.83 7.76 -8.13
C THR A 299 -3.96 6.54 -8.46
N GLN A 300 -3.72 5.65 -7.51
CA GLN A 300 -3.13 4.33 -7.76
C GLN A 300 -4.11 3.40 -8.49
N GLY A 301 -5.42 3.59 -8.32
CA GLY A 301 -6.44 2.77 -8.95
C GLY A 301 -6.84 1.52 -8.18
N ARG A 302 -6.58 1.44 -6.86
CA ARG A 302 -7.03 0.29 -6.06
C ARG A 302 -8.54 0.43 -5.78
N PRO A 303 -9.37 -0.54 -6.20
CA PRO A 303 -10.81 -0.49 -5.93
C PRO A 303 -11.13 -0.70 -4.45
N ALA A 304 -12.17 -0.02 -3.94
CA ALA A 304 -12.65 -0.15 -2.56
C ALA A 304 -14.09 -0.69 -2.48
N PRO A 305 -14.48 -1.35 -1.36
CA PRO A 305 -15.88 -1.67 -1.04
C PRO A 305 -16.82 -0.48 -1.13
N GLU A 306 -18.09 -0.78 -1.40
CA GLU A 306 -19.20 0.18 -1.55
C GLU A 306 -19.07 1.14 -2.75
N ARG A 307 -17.90 1.19 -3.40
CA ARG A 307 -17.62 2.00 -4.59
C ARG A 307 -17.33 1.13 -5.81
N GLU A 308 -16.08 0.70 -5.95
CA GLU A 308 -15.63 -0.14 -7.07
C GLU A 308 -15.88 -1.63 -6.82
N LEU A 309 -15.83 -2.07 -5.57
CA LEU A 309 -16.14 -3.44 -5.16
C LEU A 309 -17.58 -3.48 -4.63
N SER A 310 -18.49 -3.99 -5.47
CA SER A 310 -19.92 -4.03 -5.14
C SER A 310 -20.62 -5.21 -5.82
N LYS A 311 -21.92 -5.37 -5.54
CA LYS A 311 -22.78 -6.38 -6.17
C LYS A 311 -23.03 -6.11 -7.67
N GLU A 312 -22.75 -4.91 -8.18
CA GLU A 312 -22.89 -4.55 -9.60
C GLU A 312 -21.78 -5.17 -10.47
N TYR A 313 -20.58 -5.32 -9.91
CA TYR A 313 -19.35 -5.66 -10.63
C TYR A 313 -18.86 -7.07 -10.31
N ASN A 314 -18.08 -7.66 -11.22
CA ASN A 314 -17.39 -8.92 -10.94
C ASN A 314 -15.88 -8.71 -10.86
N VAL A 315 -15.19 -9.69 -10.27
CA VAL A 315 -13.76 -9.59 -9.95
C VAL A 315 -12.86 -9.36 -11.16
N LEU A 316 -13.25 -9.80 -12.36
CA LEU A 316 -12.50 -9.59 -13.61
C LEU A 316 -12.76 -8.20 -14.21
N GLU A 317 -13.98 -7.67 -14.07
CA GLU A 317 -14.30 -6.28 -14.46
C GLU A 317 -13.56 -5.27 -13.56
N ALA A 318 -13.41 -5.60 -12.27
CA ALA A 318 -12.61 -4.83 -11.29
C ALA A 318 -11.09 -4.91 -11.55
N GLY A 319 -10.66 -5.75 -12.51
CA GLY A 319 -9.26 -5.90 -12.90
C GLY A 319 -8.39 -6.66 -11.90
N LEU A 320 -8.96 -7.44 -10.97
CA LEU A 320 -8.20 -8.06 -9.86
C LEU A 320 -7.56 -9.40 -10.22
N TRP A 321 -6.88 -9.46 -11.36
CA TRP A 321 -6.40 -10.70 -11.96
C TRP A 321 -5.36 -11.44 -11.10
N ASN A 322 -4.40 -10.73 -10.51
CA ASN A 322 -3.31 -11.35 -9.74
C ASN A 322 -3.81 -11.93 -8.40
N SER A 323 -4.98 -11.49 -7.92
CA SER A 323 -5.63 -11.97 -6.71
C SER A 323 -6.49 -13.23 -6.92
N ILE A 324 -6.50 -13.80 -8.13
CA ILE A 324 -7.31 -14.98 -8.49
C ILE A 324 -6.40 -16.11 -8.96
N SER A 325 -6.50 -17.26 -8.30
CA SER A 325 -5.95 -18.50 -8.84
C SER A 325 -6.98 -19.18 -9.73
N LEU A 326 -6.69 -19.24 -11.03
CA LEU A 326 -7.50 -20.01 -11.99
C LEU A 326 -7.20 -21.51 -11.97
N ASN A 327 -6.00 -21.88 -11.51
CA ASN A 327 -5.45 -23.23 -11.58
C ASN A 327 -5.57 -23.98 -10.23
N LYS A 328 -6.62 -23.70 -9.44
CA LYS A 328 -6.89 -24.36 -8.15
C LYS A 328 -8.24 -25.08 -8.13
N GLY A 329 -8.52 -25.78 -7.02
CA GLY A 329 -9.75 -26.53 -6.81
C GLY A 329 -11.01 -25.66 -6.66
N CYS A 330 -12.10 -26.29 -6.22
CA CYS A 330 -13.41 -25.65 -6.10
C CYS A 330 -13.40 -24.50 -5.08
N TYR A 331 -13.78 -23.29 -5.53
CA TYR A 331 -13.93 -22.13 -4.64
C TYR A 331 -15.19 -21.31 -4.95
N LYS A 332 -15.64 -20.53 -3.96
CA LYS A 332 -16.84 -19.68 -4.07
C LYS A 332 -16.74 -18.74 -5.28
N GLY A 333 -17.71 -18.84 -6.20
CA GLY A 333 -17.79 -18.00 -7.40
C GLY A 333 -16.98 -18.49 -8.61
N GLN A 334 -16.18 -19.56 -8.49
CA GLN A 334 -15.32 -20.07 -9.58
C GLN A 334 -16.07 -20.31 -10.89
N GLU A 335 -17.25 -20.97 -10.86
CA GLU A 335 -18.01 -21.29 -12.08
C GLU A 335 -18.35 -20.03 -12.89
N THR A 336 -18.72 -18.94 -12.20
CA THR A 336 -19.03 -17.68 -12.88
C THR A 336 -17.76 -17.03 -13.46
N ILE A 337 -16.63 -17.08 -12.74
CA ILE A 337 -15.34 -16.57 -13.21
C ILE A 337 -14.86 -17.35 -14.45
N ALA A 338 -14.86 -18.68 -14.38
CA ALA A 338 -14.47 -19.56 -15.48
C ALA A 338 -15.37 -19.35 -16.71
N ARG A 339 -16.68 -19.17 -16.52
CA ARG A 339 -17.62 -18.85 -17.60
C ARG A 339 -17.33 -17.48 -18.22
N LEU A 340 -17.04 -16.46 -17.43
CA LEU A 340 -16.67 -15.13 -17.94
C LEU A 340 -15.39 -15.19 -18.79
N MET A 341 -14.41 -16.01 -18.42
CA MET A 341 -13.20 -16.19 -19.21
C MET A 341 -13.44 -16.98 -20.50
N THR A 342 -14.13 -18.13 -20.41
CA THR A 342 -14.37 -19.04 -21.54
C THR A 342 -15.11 -18.37 -22.71
N TYR A 343 -16.00 -17.42 -22.41
CA TYR A 343 -16.87 -16.77 -23.40
C TYR A 343 -16.54 -15.29 -23.65
N ASP A 344 -15.37 -14.79 -23.24
CA ASP A 344 -14.99 -13.36 -23.25
C ASP A 344 -16.10 -12.43 -22.69
N GLY A 345 -16.72 -12.88 -21.59
CA GLY A 345 -17.93 -12.29 -21.02
C GLY A 345 -17.73 -10.96 -20.28
N ILE A 346 -16.51 -10.42 -20.28
CA ILE A 346 -16.15 -9.17 -19.59
C ILE A 346 -16.64 -7.98 -20.42
N LYS A 347 -17.71 -7.33 -19.97
CA LYS A 347 -18.39 -6.26 -20.75
C LYS A 347 -17.87 -4.86 -20.45
N GLN A 348 -17.18 -4.68 -19.34
CA GLN A 348 -16.69 -3.40 -18.83
C GLN A 348 -15.39 -3.60 -18.05
N ARG A 349 -14.67 -2.51 -17.79
CA ARG A 349 -13.44 -2.48 -17.01
C ARG A 349 -13.42 -1.27 -16.09
N LEU A 350 -12.90 -1.43 -14.89
CA LEU A 350 -12.49 -0.32 -14.06
C LEU A 350 -11.31 0.42 -14.72
N CYS A 351 -11.39 1.74 -14.81
CA CYS A 351 -10.40 2.61 -15.45
C CYS A 351 -10.11 3.84 -14.59
N GLY A 352 -8.92 4.42 -14.77
CA GLY A 352 -8.63 5.78 -14.36
C GLY A 352 -9.24 6.80 -15.31
N LEU A 353 -9.52 8.00 -14.80
CA LEU A 353 -10.03 9.14 -15.55
C LEU A 353 -9.32 10.41 -15.09
N ASN A 354 -8.55 11.02 -15.99
CA ASN A 354 -8.16 12.43 -15.84
C ASN A 354 -9.37 13.29 -16.24
N LEU A 355 -9.80 14.22 -15.39
CA LEU A 355 -11.02 15.02 -15.56
C LEU A 355 -10.67 16.51 -15.72
N SER A 356 -11.50 17.26 -16.43
CA SER A 356 -11.34 18.72 -16.61
C SER A 356 -11.88 19.56 -15.44
N ALA A 357 -12.70 18.98 -14.57
CA ALA A 357 -13.40 19.64 -13.47
C ALA A 357 -13.78 18.63 -12.37
N PRO A 358 -14.23 19.07 -11.17
CA PRO A 358 -14.80 18.18 -10.16
C PRO A 358 -16.01 17.42 -10.70
N ALA A 359 -16.12 16.12 -10.40
CA ALA A 359 -17.24 15.29 -10.85
C ALA A 359 -17.79 14.41 -9.71
N GLU A 360 -19.11 14.33 -9.59
CA GLU A 360 -19.76 13.55 -8.54
C GLU A 360 -19.72 12.04 -8.83
N PRO A 361 -19.26 11.19 -7.90
CA PRO A 361 -19.41 9.75 -7.99
C PRO A 361 -20.87 9.33 -8.25
N GLY A 362 -21.08 8.32 -9.10
CA GLY A 362 -22.39 7.93 -9.61
C GLY A 362 -22.76 8.57 -10.96
N SER A 363 -22.08 9.66 -11.36
CA SER A 363 -22.29 10.33 -12.65
C SER A 363 -22.13 9.35 -13.83
N PRO A 364 -22.98 9.45 -14.88
CA PRO A 364 -22.84 8.64 -16.09
C PRO A 364 -21.57 9.01 -16.84
N ILE A 365 -20.89 8.01 -17.40
CA ILE A 365 -19.81 8.21 -18.39
C ILE A 365 -20.44 8.01 -19.77
N ILE A 366 -20.22 8.95 -20.68
CA ILE A 366 -20.88 9.09 -21.97
C ILE A 366 -19.85 9.18 -23.10
N VAL A 367 -20.14 8.52 -24.23
CA VAL A 367 -19.43 8.67 -25.51
C VAL A 367 -20.49 8.74 -26.61
N ASP A 368 -20.38 9.67 -27.56
CA ASP A 368 -21.33 9.89 -28.66
C ASP A 368 -22.80 9.93 -28.21
N GLY A 369 -23.08 10.63 -27.10
CA GLY A 369 -24.42 10.74 -26.50
C GLY A 369 -24.96 9.45 -25.85
N LYS A 370 -24.16 8.37 -25.78
CA LYS A 370 -24.56 7.08 -25.21
C LYS A 370 -23.86 6.82 -23.87
N LYS A 371 -24.61 6.38 -22.85
CA LYS A 371 -24.03 5.93 -21.57
C LYS A 371 -23.16 4.69 -21.78
N VAL A 372 -21.86 4.84 -21.56
CA VAL A 372 -20.85 3.76 -21.60
C VAL A 372 -20.36 3.35 -20.22
N GLY A 373 -20.66 4.09 -19.16
CA GLY A 373 -20.13 3.78 -17.83
C GLY A 373 -20.75 4.54 -16.66
N LYS A 374 -20.10 4.44 -15.51
CA LYS A 374 -20.42 5.14 -14.24
C LYS A 374 -19.12 5.52 -13.52
N LEU A 375 -18.99 6.78 -13.10
CA LEU A 375 -17.92 7.21 -12.19
C LEU A 375 -18.18 6.59 -10.80
N THR A 376 -17.15 6.12 -10.10
CA THR A 376 -17.27 5.44 -8.80
C THR A 376 -16.45 6.08 -7.68
N SER A 377 -15.34 6.75 -8.01
CA SER A 377 -14.55 7.56 -7.07
C SER A 377 -14.07 8.84 -7.75
N TYR A 378 -13.86 9.90 -6.97
CA TYR A 378 -13.33 11.20 -7.41
C TYR A 378 -12.34 11.75 -6.38
N THR A 379 -11.32 12.46 -6.86
CA THR A 379 -10.35 13.21 -6.06
C THR A 379 -9.81 14.40 -6.86
N ARG A 380 -9.24 15.40 -6.17
CA ARG A 380 -8.26 16.30 -6.81
C ARG A 380 -7.00 15.53 -7.16
N GLY A 381 -6.32 15.94 -8.22
CA GLY A 381 -5.02 15.41 -8.64
C GLY A 381 -3.94 15.65 -7.58
N ARG A 382 -2.82 14.92 -7.68
CA ARG A 382 -1.72 14.99 -6.69
C ARG A 382 -1.01 16.33 -6.65
N ASP A 383 -1.08 17.10 -7.74
CA ASP A 383 -0.55 18.46 -7.88
C ASP A 383 -1.53 19.55 -7.40
N GLY A 384 -2.70 19.15 -6.89
CA GLY A 384 -3.79 20.05 -6.48
C GLY A 384 -4.54 20.74 -7.62
N SER A 385 -4.02 20.71 -8.86
CA SER A 385 -4.57 21.42 -10.01
C SER A 385 -5.42 20.52 -10.93
N GLY A 386 -5.04 19.24 -11.05
CA GLY A 386 -5.83 18.26 -11.80
C GLY A 386 -7.10 17.79 -11.08
N HIS A 387 -7.94 17.08 -11.83
CA HIS A 387 -9.04 16.29 -11.29
C HIS A 387 -8.90 14.85 -11.74
N PHE A 388 -9.18 13.89 -10.85
CA PHE A 388 -9.00 12.48 -11.13
C PHE A 388 -10.18 11.65 -10.60
N GLY A 389 -10.47 10.52 -11.24
CA GLY A 389 -11.46 9.58 -10.74
C GLY A 389 -11.22 8.16 -11.20
N LEU A 390 -12.03 7.26 -10.62
CA LEU A 390 -12.17 5.89 -11.08
C LEU A 390 -13.59 5.68 -11.59
N GLY A 391 -13.76 4.83 -12.60
CA GLY A 391 -15.08 4.49 -13.10
C GLY A 391 -15.07 3.22 -13.95
N TYR A 392 -16.22 2.56 -14.02
CA TYR A 392 -16.41 1.41 -14.90
C TYR A 392 -16.87 1.87 -16.28
N ILE A 393 -16.14 1.44 -17.32
CA ILE A 393 -16.38 1.81 -18.71
C ILE A 393 -16.54 0.53 -19.55
N LYS A 394 -17.54 0.49 -20.44
CA LYS A 394 -17.73 -0.63 -21.39
C LYS A 394 -16.44 -0.92 -22.17
N LYS A 395 -16.12 -2.19 -22.38
CA LYS A 395 -14.86 -2.70 -22.96
C LYS A 395 -14.46 -1.99 -24.27
N GLN A 396 -15.42 -1.61 -25.10
CA GLN A 396 -15.20 -0.92 -26.38
C GLN A 396 -14.76 0.56 -26.23
N ALA A 397 -15.15 1.23 -25.15
CA ALA A 397 -14.81 2.63 -24.87
C ALA A 397 -13.64 2.79 -23.88
N ALA A 398 -13.24 1.70 -23.21
CA ALA A 398 -12.23 1.67 -22.14
C ALA A 398 -10.76 1.65 -22.62
N SER A 399 -10.46 2.19 -23.81
CA SER A 399 -9.07 2.28 -24.28
C SER A 399 -8.38 3.52 -23.70
N ILE A 400 -7.13 3.37 -23.27
CA ILE A 400 -6.33 4.48 -22.72
C ILE A 400 -6.20 5.59 -23.78
N GLY A 401 -6.33 6.84 -23.36
CA GLY A 401 -6.32 8.02 -24.24
C GLY A 401 -7.68 8.35 -24.88
N ASN A 402 -8.71 7.51 -24.75
CA ASN A 402 -10.06 7.85 -25.22
C ASN A 402 -10.64 9.02 -24.43
N THR A 403 -11.23 9.99 -25.13
CA THR A 403 -12.05 11.04 -24.52
C THR A 403 -13.44 10.53 -24.19
N VAL A 404 -13.96 10.93 -23.03
CA VAL A 404 -15.31 10.65 -22.54
C VAL A 404 -15.92 11.93 -21.95
N THR A 405 -17.25 11.96 -21.79
CA THR A 405 -17.96 13.00 -21.02
C THR A 405 -18.50 12.39 -19.74
N ILE A 406 -18.37 13.11 -18.62
CA ILE A 406 -18.88 12.71 -17.30
C ILE A 406 -20.01 13.67 -16.92
N GLY A 407 -21.17 13.13 -16.53
CA GLY A 407 -22.35 13.98 -16.31
C GLY A 407 -22.84 14.56 -17.64
N GLU A 408 -22.90 15.89 -17.74
CA GLU A 408 -23.41 16.60 -18.92
C GLU A 408 -22.29 17.24 -19.77
N ASP A 409 -21.26 17.81 -19.13
CA ASP A 409 -20.27 18.69 -19.77
C ASP A 409 -18.80 18.44 -19.37
N ILE A 410 -18.53 17.67 -18.32
CA ILE A 410 -17.17 17.45 -17.82
C ILE A 410 -16.41 16.54 -18.78
N SER A 411 -15.31 17.04 -19.36
CA SER A 411 -14.43 16.24 -20.20
C SER A 411 -13.55 15.33 -19.35
N GLY A 412 -13.36 14.09 -19.80
CA GLY A 412 -12.41 13.17 -19.21
C GLY A 412 -11.61 12.41 -20.25
N ILE A 413 -10.41 11.98 -19.87
CA ILE A 413 -9.52 11.12 -20.67
C ILE A 413 -9.28 9.83 -19.87
N VAL A 414 -9.57 8.69 -20.50
CA VAL A 414 -9.30 7.37 -19.91
C VAL A 414 -7.80 7.19 -19.70
N SER A 415 -7.39 6.95 -18.46
CA SER A 415 -6.00 6.79 -18.06
C SER A 415 -5.71 5.41 -17.51
N GLU A 416 -4.47 4.97 -17.69
CA GLU A 416 -3.91 3.86 -16.94
C GLU A 416 -3.62 4.30 -15.49
N VAL A 417 -3.75 3.37 -14.55
CA VAL A 417 -3.51 3.60 -13.11
C VAL A 417 -2.60 2.51 -12.56
N PRO A 418 -1.54 2.83 -11.78
CA PRO A 418 -0.45 1.89 -11.54
C PRO A 418 -0.86 0.57 -10.87
N TYR A 419 -1.86 0.57 -9.98
CA TYR A 419 -2.34 -0.66 -9.33
C TYR A 419 -2.97 -1.61 -10.35
N LEU A 420 -3.86 -1.12 -11.23
CA LEU A 420 -4.50 -1.94 -12.26
C LEU A 420 -3.53 -2.30 -13.40
N ALA A 421 -2.55 -1.42 -13.68
CA ALA A 421 -1.51 -1.68 -14.67
C ALA A 421 -0.66 -2.91 -14.35
N ARG A 422 -0.47 -3.25 -13.06
CA ARG A 422 0.23 -4.47 -12.62
C ARG A 422 -0.64 -5.73 -12.67
N GLN A 423 -1.96 -5.60 -12.89
CA GLN A 423 -2.88 -6.73 -12.90
C GLN A 423 -3.00 -7.30 -14.31
N HIS A 424 -2.63 -8.56 -14.47
CA HIS A 424 -2.60 -9.20 -15.77
C HIS A 424 -3.35 -10.54 -15.75
N PRO A 425 -4.20 -10.83 -16.76
CA PRO A 425 -4.64 -12.19 -16.99
C PRO A 425 -3.40 -13.10 -17.11
N PRO A 426 -3.39 -14.28 -16.47
CA PRO A 426 -2.25 -15.19 -16.58
C PRO A 426 -1.98 -15.50 -18.05
N SER A 427 -0.70 -15.54 -18.42
CA SER A 427 -0.29 -15.76 -19.80
C SER A 427 -0.74 -17.15 -20.26
N ALA A 428 -1.29 -17.22 -21.48
CA ALA A 428 -1.90 -18.43 -22.05
C ALA A 428 -0.93 -19.63 -22.21
N ASN A 429 0.37 -19.41 -21.96
CA ASN A 429 1.44 -20.40 -22.08
C ASN A 429 1.95 -20.92 -20.71
N SER A 430 1.21 -20.68 -19.62
CA SER A 430 1.58 -21.13 -18.25
C SER A 430 1.05 -22.54 -17.89
N SER A 431 0.64 -23.34 -18.88
CA SER A 431 0.33 -24.76 -18.74
C SER A 431 1.45 -25.62 -19.33
N SER A 432 2.41 -25.97 -18.48
CA SER A 432 3.48 -26.95 -18.71
C SER A 432 3.78 -27.72 -17.43
#